data_AF-A0A9N8HTK0-F1
#
_entry.id   AF-A0A9N8HTK0-F1
#
_cell.length_a   1.000
_cell.length_b   1.000
_cell.length_c   1.000
_cell.angle_alpha   90.00
_cell.angle_beta   90.00
_cell.angle_gamma   90.00
#
_symmetry.space_group_name_H-M   'P 1'
#
loop_
_entity.id
_entity.type
_entity.pdbx_description
1 polymer ?
#
loop_
_entity_poly.entity_id
_entity_poly.type
_entity_poly.pdbx_seq_one_letter_code
_entity_poly.pdbx_strand_id
1 'polypeptide(L)'
;MVEAVCSMDPTAATEPCGTGRRMTTTLHRACDGASIPIIVESIYRKHPPALLAVDGKGKLPLEYMLPRKRESALNNTRKLSSLSRLLGICPDAVMQENRNGLDLLQVAFSITDISPEALELISSRYNDNCSNKKRNFLIPGILTPSAADNVLCRVLGKLGHLSFSPGQPSFTSSESLRKFLGAMAENESIHQLSALLLHRDFLATDPEVVPKLEQIFQKNTALRSASMTCLQYTRNPEAGNEKVLPRLLSSLKCNQALQELKLDSFRLPAPDANTVIQPSLEKEETSSTIKRSALRKLVLKDCIEPTITCGDTLVGLLPLFSSLRELKISFKLWSFNTANLPDFTNAIVQAMRHCPLEDFAVCNALVDATPICEALCSNSTLKKFVVLRQSPDVFKPYVDDIFDTVEKLKALLEVVRVGNTTLTDILYLPGKNGYTRPIIQRIMYFLKLNKCGRQLVRQPGFSKESLVQLLEVTSLNARVKHRVQYGLLREVPSVWATCG
;
A
#
# COMPACT_ATOMS: atom_id res chain seq x y z
N MET A 1 -10.40 26.38 -44.36
CA MET A 1 -9.19 25.55 -44.51
C MET A 1 -9.35 24.17 -43.87
N VAL A 2 -9.60 24.05 -42.55
CA VAL A 2 -9.74 22.73 -41.90
C VAL A 2 -10.91 21.89 -42.47
N GLU A 3 -12.07 22.50 -42.71
CA GLU A 3 -13.18 21.79 -43.36
C GLU A 3 -12.85 21.32 -44.77
N ALA A 4 -12.15 22.16 -45.55
CA ALA A 4 -11.68 21.83 -46.89
C ALA A 4 -10.70 20.64 -46.88
N VAL A 5 -9.79 20.60 -45.89
CA VAL A 5 -8.83 19.49 -45.69
C VAL A 5 -9.57 18.18 -45.35
N CYS A 6 -10.53 18.21 -44.42
CA CYS A 6 -11.31 17.01 -44.08
C CYS A 6 -12.19 16.50 -45.23
N SER A 7 -12.63 17.38 -46.13
CA SER A 7 -13.36 16.96 -47.35
C SER A 7 -12.45 16.41 -48.46
N MET A 8 -11.17 16.77 -48.47
CA MET A 8 -10.20 16.26 -49.45
C MET A 8 -9.57 14.93 -49.01
N ASP A 9 -9.37 14.74 -47.70
CA ASP A 9 -8.81 13.52 -47.12
C ASP A 9 -9.51 13.16 -45.79
N PRO A 10 -10.55 12.31 -45.83
CA PRO A 10 -11.28 11.85 -44.66
C PRO A 10 -10.42 11.12 -43.62
N THR A 11 -9.35 10.43 -44.04
CA THR A 11 -8.53 9.64 -43.11
C THR A 11 -7.65 10.54 -42.25
N ALA A 12 -7.29 11.74 -42.71
CA ALA A 12 -6.55 12.73 -41.93
C ALA A 12 -7.25 13.17 -40.62
N ALA A 13 -8.55 12.91 -40.49
CA ALA A 13 -9.29 13.16 -39.25
C ALA A 13 -9.01 12.09 -38.18
N THR A 14 -8.77 10.84 -38.58
CA THR A 14 -8.63 9.67 -37.71
C THR A 14 -7.22 9.12 -37.64
N GLU A 15 -6.43 9.28 -38.69
CA GLU A 15 -5.04 8.82 -38.78
C GLU A 15 -4.08 9.95 -38.34
N PRO A 16 -3.19 9.68 -37.38
CA PRO A 16 -2.22 10.67 -36.97
C PRO A 16 -1.21 10.98 -38.09
N CYS A 17 -1.14 12.23 -38.53
CA CYS A 17 -0.16 12.66 -39.51
C CYS A 17 1.15 13.13 -38.81
N GLY A 18 2.31 12.66 -39.30
CA GLY A 18 3.64 13.04 -38.80
C GLY A 18 4.53 11.83 -38.50
N THR A 19 5.72 12.05 -37.92
CA THR A 19 6.64 10.97 -37.51
C THR A 19 6.85 10.94 -36.00
N GLY A 20 6.88 9.73 -35.43
CA GLY A 20 7.16 9.48 -34.02
C GLY A 20 6.24 10.26 -33.06
N ARG A 21 6.83 10.98 -32.10
CA ARG A 21 6.08 11.71 -31.06
C ARG A 21 5.29 12.93 -31.56
N ARG A 22 5.41 13.29 -32.84
CA ARG A 22 4.69 14.42 -33.48
C ARG A 22 3.46 13.98 -34.28
N MET A 23 3.18 12.68 -34.31
CA MET A 23 1.96 12.13 -34.92
C MET A 23 0.73 12.73 -34.25
N THR A 24 -0.06 13.52 -34.97
CA THR A 24 -1.27 14.19 -34.46
C THR A 24 -2.38 14.12 -35.50
N THR A 25 -3.62 13.85 -35.09
CA THR A 25 -4.76 13.93 -36.02
C THR A 25 -5.19 15.38 -36.23
N THR A 26 -6.02 15.63 -37.24
CA THR A 26 -6.60 16.97 -37.47
C THR A 26 -7.37 17.48 -36.25
N LEU A 27 -8.07 16.60 -35.52
CA LEU A 27 -8.81 16.96 -34.31
C LEU A 27 -7.88 17.36 -33.15
N HIS A 28 -6.76 16.67 -32.95
CA HIS A 28 -5.76 17.08 -31.94
C HIS A 28 -5.27 18.51 -32.15
N ARG A 29 -4.93 18.85 -33.41
CA ARG A 29 -4.45 20.20 -33.75
C ARG A 29 -5.54 21.25 -33.54
N ALA A 30 -6.78 20.93 -33.89
CA ALA A 30 -7.91 21.82 -33.65
C ALA A 30 -8.11 22.08 -32.14
N CYS A 31 -8.02 21.03 -31.32
CA CYS A 31 -8.14 21.08 -29.86
C CYS A 31 -6.99 21.84 -29.18
N ASP A 32 -5.76 21.73 -29.68
CA ASP A 32 -4.57 22.38 -29.12
C ASP A 32 -4.54 23.90 -29.43
N GLY A 33 -4.88 24.27 -30.67
CA GLY A 33 -4.66 25.62 -31.22
C GLY A 33 -5.67 26.71 -30.84
N ALA A 34 -6.40 26.59 -29.73
CA ALA A 34 -7.47 27.53 -29.34
C ALA A 34 -8.50 27.79 -30.47
N SER A 35 -8.75 26.76 -31.29
CA SER A 35 -9.62 26.87 -32.46
C SER A 35 -11.02 27.28 -32.05
N ILE A 36 -11.76 27.89 -32.97
CA ILE A 36 -13.15 28.27 -32.75
C ILE A 36 -13.97 26.99 -32.47
N PRO A 37 -14.82 26.95 -31.43
CA PRO A 37 -15.58 25.75 -31.04
C PRO A 37 -16.33 25.07 -32.20
N ILE A 38 -16.83 25.87 -33.15
CA ILE A 38 -17.55 25.41 -34.34
C ILE A 38 -16.66 24.50 -35.23
N ILE A 39 -15.36 24.78 -35.33
CA ILE A 39 -14.44 23.98 -36.14
C ILE A 39 -14.24 22.61 -35.50
N VAL A 40 -13.98 22.58 -34.18
CA VAL A 40 -13.82 21.33 -33.42
C VAL A 40 -15.08 20.47 -33.52
N GLU A 41 -16.25 21.09 -33.37
CA GLU A 41 -17.55 20.43 -33.50
C GLU A 41 -17.80 19.90 -34.92
N SER A 42 -17.50 20.69 -35.96
CA SER A 42 -17.67 20.30 -37.36
C SER A 42 -16.81 19.07 -37.72
N ILE A 43 -15.53 19.06 -37.28
CA ILE A 43 -14.64 17.90 -37.48
C ILE A 43 -15.21 16.66 -36.80
N TYR A 44 -15.62 16.77 -35.54
CA TYR A 44 -16.18 15.64 -34.79
C TYR A 44 -17.45 15.10 -35.42
N ARG A 45 -18.40 15.96 -35.82
CA ARG A 45 -19.66 15.53 -36.45
C ARG A 45 -19.43 14.77 -37.75
N LYS A 46 -18.41 15.15 -38.53
CA LYS A 46 -18.05 14.44 -39.77
C LYS A 46 -17.29 13.14 -39.49
N HIS A 47 -16.46 13.10 -38.44
CA HIS A 47 -15.62 11.95 -38.11
C HIS A 47 -15.65 11.64 -36.59
N PRO A 48 -16.75 11.07 -36.06
CA PRO A 48 -16.86 10.77 -34.64
C PRO A 48 -15.72 9.91 -34.05
N PRO A 49 -15.18 8.89 -34.76
CA PRO A 49 -14.06 8.09 -34.27
C PRO A 49 -12.78 8.90 -33.99
N ALA A 50 -12.63 10.09 -34.58
CA ALA A 50 -11.46 10.95 -34.37
C ALA A 50 -11.27 11.36 -32.90
N LEU A 51 -12.36 11.40 -32.11
CA LEU A 51 -12.32 11.72 -30.68
C LEU A 51 -11.62 10.64 -29.84
N LEU A 52 -11.58 9.41 -30.36
CA LEU A 52 -10.98 8.24 -29.70
C LEU A 52 -9.57 7.95 -30.22
N ALA A 53 -9.13 8.64 -31.27
CA ALA A 53 -7.79 8.46 -31.81
C ALA A 53 -6.76 8.98 -30.80
N VAL A 54 -5.70 8.19 -30.56
CA VAL A 54 -4.57 8.62 -29.73
C VAL A 54 -3.43 9.15 -30.59
N ASP A 55 -2.79 10.22 -30.15
CA ASP A 55 -1.62 10.80 -30.83
C ASP A 55 -0.33 9.98 -30.59
N GLY A 56 0.79 10.43 -31.16
CA GLY A 56 2.11 9.80 -30.98
C GLY A 56 2.65 9.84 -29.55
N LYS A 57 2.03 10.62 -28.65
CA LYS A 57 2.30 10.64 -27.20
C LYS A 57 1.30 9.80 -26.42
N GLY A 58 0.32 9.19 -27.10
CA GLY A 58 -0.73 8.39 -26.51
C GLY A 58 -1.87 9.19 -25.89
N LYS A 59 -2.02 10.49 -26.23
CA LYS A 59 -3.06 11.38 -25.70
C LYS A 59 -4.29 11.40 -26.59
N LEU A 60 -5.45 11.64 -25.98
CA LEU A 60 -6.71 11.91 -26.70
C LEU A 60 -6.86 13.40 -27.06
N PRO A 61 -7.70 13.76 -28.06
CA PRO A 61 -7.93 15.16 -28.43
C PRO A 61 -8.46 16.03 -27.29
N LEU A 62 -9.36 15.48 -26.44
CA LEU A 62 -9.94 16.21 -25.31
C LEU A 62 -8.90 16.67 -24.29
N GLU A 63 -7.77 15.95 -24.16
CA GLU A 63 -6.70 16.33 -23.23
C GLU A 63 -6.03 17.65 -23.62
N TYR A 64 -5.98 17.97 -24.92
CA TYR A 64 -5.42 19.22 -25.43
C TYR A 64 -6.33 20.43 -25.17
N MET A 65 -7.60 20.18 -24.85
CA MET A 65 -8.60 21.21 -24.57
C MET A 65 -8.66 21.58 -23.09
N LEU A 66 -7.88 20.93 -22.23
CA LEU A 66 -7.86 21.22 -20.79
C LEU A 66 -7.21 22.59 -20.55
N PRO A 67 -7.99 23.62 -20.14
CA PRO A 67 -7.50 24.98 -20.00
C PRO A 67 -6.58 25.10 -18.78
N ARG A 68 -5.46 25.80 -18.95
CA ARG A 68 -4.44 26.00 -17.91
C ARG A 68 -4.40 27.44 -17.46
N LYS A 69 -4.18 27.69 -16.17
CA LYS A 69 -4.15 29.04 -15.58
C LYS A 69 -3.09 29.95 -16.22
N ARG A 70 -2.02 29.38 -16.77
CA ARG A 70 -0.94 30.13 -17.43
C ARG A 70 -1.26 30.56 -18.87
N GLU A 71 -2.31 30.02 -19.48
CA GLU A 71 -2.75 30.41 -20.83
C GLU A 71 -3.57 31.70 -20.79
N SER A 72 -3.67 32.41 -21.92
CA SER A 72 -4.47 33.64 -21.99
C SER A 72 -5.96 33.37 -21.71
N ALA A 73 -6.65 34.32 -21.07
CA ALA A 73 -8.07 34.20 -20.73
C ALA A 73 -8.94 33.89 -21.95
N LEU A 74 -8.61 34.48 -23.11
CA LEU A 74 -9.29 34.22 -24.39
C LEU A 74 -9.11 32.77 -24.84
N ASN A 75 -7.91 32.20 -24.73
CA ASN A 75 -7.64 30.81 -25.07
C ASN A 75 -8.40 29.86 -24.14
N ASN A 76 -8.32 30.07 -22.82
CA ASN A 76 -9.03 29.27 -21.83
C ASN A 76 -10.55 29.28 -22.07
N THR A 77 -11.12 30.44 -22.39
CA THR A 77 -12.56 30.56 -22.72
C THR A 77 -12.93 29.74 -23.96
N ARG A 78 -12.10 29.78 -25.02
CA ARG A 78 -12.33 29.01 -26.25
C ARG A 78 -12.18 27.50 -26.03
N LYS A 79 -11.16 27.09 -25.29
CA LYS A 79 -10.92 25.69 -24.90
C LYS A 79 -12.08 25.13 -24.07
N LEU A 80 -12.50 25.86 -23.03
CA LEU A 80 -13.62 25.48 -22.17
C LEU A 80 -14.95 25.43 -22.94
N SER A 81 -15.21 26.40 -23.82
CA SER A 81 -16.40 26.42 -24.67
C SER A 81 -16.45 25.21 -25.62
N SER A 82 -15.31 24.91 -26.27
CA SER A 82 -15.19 23.75 -27.14
C SER A 82 -15.34 22.43 -26.36
N LEU A 83 -14.74 22.34 -25.17
CA LEU A 83 -14.83 21.16 -24.30
C LEU A 83 -16.28 20.91 -23.85
N SER A 84 -16.97 21.97 -23.41
CA SER A 84 -18.37 21.92 -23.00
C SER A 84 -19.29 21.43 -24.13
N ARG A 85 -19.09 21.95 -25.36
CA ARG A 85 -19.85 21.50 -26.54
C ARG A 85 -19.59 20.04 -26.87
N LEU A 86 -18.33 19.62 -26.94
CA LEU A 86 -18.00 18.24 -27.27
C LEU A 86 -18.52 17.25 -26.22
N LEU A 87 -18.38 17.56 -24.94
CA LEU A 87 -18.95 16.72 -23.86
C LEU A 87 -20.48 16.76 -23.82
N GLY A 88 -21.11 17.81 -24.35
CA GLY A 88 -22.55 17.86 -24.56
C GLY A 88 -23.04 16.93 -25.68
N ILE A 89 -22.24 16.75 -26.73
CA ILE A 89 -22.56 15.85 -27.85
C ILE A 89 -22.18 14.40 -27.52
N CYS A 90 -21.04 14.19 -26.86
CA CYS A 90 -20.49 12.88 -26.54
C CYS A 90 -20.06 12.82 -25.06
N PRO A 91 -21.01 12.67 -24.13
CA PRO A 91 -20.73 12.69 -22.70
C PRO A 91 -19.82 11.52 -22.27
N ASP A 92 -19.95 10.36 -22.92
CA ASP A 92 -19.13 9.16 -22.66
C ASP A 92 -17.63 9.36 -22.95
N ALA A 93 -17.26 10.40 -23.70
CA ALA A 93 -15.87 10.69 -24.02
C ALA A 93 -15.03 11.02 -22.77
N VAL A 94 -15.67 11.46 -21.69
CA VAL A 94 -15.01 11.71 -20.40
C VAL A 94 -14.39 10.44 -19.79
N MET A 95 -14.98 9.28 -20.09
CA MET A 95 -14.56 7.96 -19.58
C MET A 95 -13.57 7.26 -20.50
N GLN A 96 -13.18 7.86 -21.63
CA GLN A 96 -12.27 7.23 -22.57
C GLN A 96 -10.85 7.29 -22.04
N GLU A 97 -10.19 6.14 -22.03
CA GLU A 97 -8.81 6.03 -21.57
C GLU A 97 -7.84 6.30 -22.71
N ASN A 98 -6.80 7.04 -22.41
CA ASN A 98 -5.68 7.25 -23.31
C ASN A 98 -4.74 6.02 -23.28
N ARG A 99 -3.60 6.07 -24.00
CA ARG A 99 -2.66 4.95 -24.08
C ARG A 99 -2.05 4.54 -22.72
N ASN A 100 -2.06 5.45 -21.75
CA ASN A 100 -1.56 5.20 -20.40
C ASN A 100 -2.65 4.64 -19.46
N GLY A 101 -3.85 4.37 -19.98
CA GLY A 101 -4.99 3.94 -19.17
C GLY A 101 -5.57 5.06 -18.31
N LEU A 102 -5.35 6.34 -18.68
CA LEU A 102 -5.89 7.47 -17.94
C LEU A 102 -7.12 8.06 -18.63
N ASP A 103 -8.20 8.27 -17.90
CA ASP A 103 -9.38 8.99 -18.37
C ASP A 103 -9.22 10.51 -18.28
N LEU A 104 -10.19 11.27 -18.81
CA LEU A 104 -10.07 12.73 -18.89
C LEU A 104 -10.02 13.39 -17.50
N LEU A 105 -10.73 12.83 -16.51
CA LEU A 105 -10.74 13.36 -15.14
C LEU A 105 -9.38 13.10 -14.46
N GLN A 106 -8.82 11.91 -14.61
CA GLN A 106 -7.48 11.57 -14.12
C GLN A 106 -6.40 12.45 -14.77
N VAL A 107 -6.48 12.66 -16.09
CA VAL A 107 -5.57 13.57 -16.78
C VAL A 107 -5.71 14.99 -16.22
N ALA A 108 -6.94 15.47 -16.00
CA ALA A 108 -7.17 16.81 -15.43
C ALA A 108 -6.57 16.96 -14.02
N PHE A 109 -6.71 15.95 -13.14
CA PHE A 109 -6.07 15.95 -11.82
C PHE A 109 -4.54 15.84 -11.87
N SER A 110 -3.96 15.36 -12.98
CA SER A 110 -2.50 15.33 -13.16
C SER A 110 -1.91 16.69 -13.56
N ILE A 111 -2.75 17.66 -13.96
CA ILE A 111 -2.33 19.00 -14.38
C ILE A 111 -2.36 19.95 -13.17
N THR A 112 -1.19 20.44 -12.75
CA THR A 112 -1.05 21.28 -11.55
C THR A 112 -1.76 22.63 -11.63
N ASP A 113 -1.95 23.17 -12.83
CA ASP A 113 -2.53 24.49 -13.08
C ASP A 113 -3.83 24.45 -13.88
N ILE A 114 -4.59 23.36 -13.79
CA ILE A 114 -5.90 23.22 -14.45
C ILE A 114 -6.90 24.29 -13.97
N SER A 115 -7.77 24.76 -14.88
CA SER A 115 -8.84 25.70 -14.52
C SER A 115 -9.94 24.99 -13.71
N PRO A 116 -10.42 25.60 -12.60
CA PRO A 116 -11.57 25.14 -11.83
C PRO A 116 -12.78 24.75 -12.67
N GLU A 117 -13.15 25.61 -13.62
CA GLU A 117 -14.35 25.48 -14.44
C GLU A 117 -14.29 24.23 -15.33
N ALA A 118 -13.10 23.87 -15.80
CA ALA A 118 -12.91 22.63 -16.55
C ALA A 118 -13.07 21.39 -15.67
N LEU A 119 -12.50 21.40 -14.46
CA LEU A 119 -12.69 20.30 -13.51
C LEU A 119 -14.16 20.14 -13.10
N GLU A 120 -14.87 21.24 -12.87
CA GLU A 120 -16.31 21.25 -12.59
C GLU A 120 -17.10 20.63 -13.75
N LEU A 121 -16.83 21.08 -14.97
CA LEU A 121 -17.47 20.57 -16.17
C LEU A 121 -17.23 19.07 -16.34
N ILE A 122 -15.98 18.62 -16.26
CA ILE A 122 -15.60 17.21 -16.40
C ILE A 122 -16.26 16.37 -15.30
N SER A 123 -16.20 16.82 -14.05
CA SER A 123 -16.79 16.12 -12.90
C SER A 123 -18.31 15.97 -13.01
N SER A 124 -19.01 17.03 -13.44
CA SER A 124 -20.46 16.96 -13.65
C SER A 124 -20.84 15.85 -14.63
N ARG A 125 -20.09 15.71 -15.74
CA ARG A 125 -20.30 14.66 -16.75
C ARG A 125 -19.82 13.28 -16.30
N TYR A 126 -18.79 13.23 -15.46
CA TYR A 126 -18.30 12.00 -14.87
C TYR A 126 -19.36 11.36 -13.97
N ASN A 127 -20.03 12.18 -13.16
CA ASN A 127 -21.08 11.73 -12.23
C ASN A 127 -22.29 11.11 -12.94
N ASP A 128 -22.67 11.65 -14.10
CA ASP A 128 -23.81 11.14 -14.88
C ASP A 128 -23.52 9.75 -15.47
N ASN A 129 -22.28 9.47 -15.87
CA ASN A 129 -21.92 8.26 -16.63
C ASN A 129 -21.30 7.12 -15.80
N CYS A 130 -20.86 7.39 -14.57
CA CYS A 130 -20.24 6.39 -13.68
C CYS A 130 -21.20 5.31 -13.17
N SER A 131 -22.52 5.53 -13.23
CA SER A 131 -23.52 4.56 -12.76
C SER A 131 -23.46 3.20 -13.49
N ASN A 132 -22.97 3.18 -14.74
CA ASN A 132 -23.02 2.00 -15.61
C ASN A 132 -21.68 1.29 -15.83
N LYS A 133 -20.54 1.88 -15.45
CA LYS A 133 -19.21 1.28 -15.63
C LYS A 133 -18.53 1.13 -14.28
N LYS A 134 -18.14 -0.11 -13.94
CA LYS A 134 -17.33 -0.50 -12.76
C LYS A 134 -15.90 0.06 -12.81
N ARG A 135 -15.69 1.29 -13.25
CA ARG A 135 -14.40 1.96 -13.14
C ARG A 135 -14.35 2.64 -11.80
N ASN A 136 -13.68 1.94 -10.90
CA ASN A 136 -13.62 2.29 -9.51
C ASN A 136 -12.37 3.09 -9.18
N PHE A 137 -11.56 3.57 -10.12
CA PHE A 137 -10.18 3.97 -9.82
C PHE A 137 -9.82 5.40 -10.24
N LEU A 138 -9.23 6.17 -9.32
CA LEU A 138 -8.69 7.50 -9.60
C LEU A 138 -7.23 7.60 -9.14
N ILE A 139 -6.35 8.13 -10.00
CA ILE A 139 -5.00 8.59 -9.64
C ILE A 139 -4.89 10.11 -9.73
N PRO A 140 -5.16 10.84 -8.64
CA PRO A 140 -4.91 12.28 -8.64
C PRO A 140 -3.39 12.57 -8.62
N GLY A 141 -3.01 13.64 -9.30
CA GLY A 141 -1.69 14.27 -9.13
C GLY A 141 -1.64 15.09 -7.84
N ILE A 142 -0.74 16.08 -7.80
CA ILE A 142 -0.64 17.00 -6.68
C ILE A 142 -1.90 17.87 -6.63
N LEU A 143 -2.69 17.72 -5.56
CA LEU A 143 -3.88 18.55 -5.34
C LEU A 143 -3.46 19.89 -4.73
N THR A 144 -3.69 20.96 -5.48
CA THR A 144 -3.47 22.34 -5.04
C THR A 144 -4.73 22.90 -4.39
N PRO A 145 -4.61 23.81 -3.40
CA PRO A 145 -5.73 24.25 -2.55
C PRO A 145 -6.63 25.12 -3.40
N SER A 146 -7.63 24.50 -4.02
CA SER A 146 -8.46 25.11 -5.05
C SER A 146 -9.65 24.21 -5.38
N ALA A 147 -10.39 24.55 -6.44
CA ALA A 147 -11.53 23.77 -6.93
C ALA A 147 -11.23 22.27 -7.14
N ALA A 148 -9.99 21.87 -7.34
CA ALA A 148 -9.60 20.45 -7.39
C ALA A 148 -10.00 19.68 -6.12
N ASP A 149 -9.89 20.27 -4.93
CA ASP A 149 -10.27 19.60 -3.68
C ASP A 149 -11.79 19.41 -3.56
N ASN A 150 -12.56 20.45 -3.91
CA ASN A 150 -14.01 20.42 -3.87
C ASN A 150 -14.59 19.46 -4.93
N VAL A 151 -13.96 19.42 -6.10
CA VAL A 151 -14.29 18.46 -7.15
C VAL A 151 -13.95 17.05 -6.71
N LEU A 152 -12.75 16.83 -6.14
CA LEU A 152 -12.36 15.53 -5.61
C LEU A 152 -13.37 15.02 -4.58
N CYS A 153 -13.68 15.83 -3.56
CA CYS A 153 -14.60 15.45 -2.49
C CYS A 153 -15.99 15.04 -3.02
N ARG A 154 -16.49 15.69 -4.09
CA ARG A 154 -17.76 15.31 -4.72
C ARG A 154 -17.69 14.00 -5.49
N VAL A 155 -16.56 13.72 -6.17
CA VAL A 155 -16.43 12.47 -6.92
C VAL A 155 -16.10 11.27 -6.03
N LEU A 156 -15.58 11.48 -4.79
CA LEU A 156 -15.25 10.38 -3.87
C LEU A 156 -16.42 9.40 -3.67
N GLY A 157 -17.66 9.91 -3.57
CA GLY A 157 -18.87 9.08 -3.39
C GLY A 157 -19.25 8.25 -4.62
N LYS A 158 -18.44 8.25 -5.67
CA LYS A 158 -18.62 7.46 -6.89
C LYS A 158 -17.43 6.54 -7.18
N LEU A 159 -16.36 6.63 -6.40
CA LEU A 159 -15.15 5.83 -6.59
C LEU A 159 -15.18 4.60 -5.70
N GLY A 160 -14.71 3.45 -6.20
CA GLY A 160 -14.51 2.24 -5.38
C GLY A 160 -13.07 2.08 -4.84
N HIS A 161 -12.11 2.79 -5.43
CA HIS A 161 -10.68 2.71 -5.23
C HIS A 161 -10.04 4.08 -5.55
N LEU A 162 -9.26 4.60 -4.62
CA LEU A 162 -8.52 5.85 -4.80
C LEU A 162 -7.04 5.57 -4.54
N SER A 163 -6.16 5.89 -5.50
CA SER A 163 -4.72 5.75 -5.32
C SER A 163 -3.99 7.00 -5.68
N PHE A 164 -3.13 7.51 -4.82
CA PHE A 164 -2.29 8.65 -5.17
C PHE A 164 -1.02 8.20 -5.91
N SER A 165 -0.40 9.13 -6.65
CA SER A 165 0.88 8.87 -7.30
C SER A 165 2.00 8.75 -6.24
N PRO A 166 2.85 7.71 -6.29
CA PRO A 166 3.96 7.58 -5.35
C PRO A 166 4.99 8.71 -5.56
N GLY A 167 5.56 9.21 -4.47
CA GLY A 167 6.66 10.18 -4.49
C GLY A 167 6.27 11.66 -4.61
N GLN A 168 4.98 11.99 -4.74
CA GLN A 168 4.50 13.37 -4.77
C GLN A 168 3.53 13.66 -3.62
N PRO A 169 3.64 14.79 -2.91
CA PRO A 169 2.70 15.12 -1.84
C PRO A 169 1.28 15.14 -2.39
N SER A 170 0.38 14.38 -1.75
CA SER A 170 -1.01 14.26 -2.19
C SER A 170 -1.75 15.61 -2.09
N PHE A 171 -1.36 16.44 -1.11
CA PHE A 171 -1.96 17.73 -0.82
C PHE A 171 -0.87 18.76 -0.55
N THR A 172 -1.06 19.99 -1.05
CA THR A 172 -0.12 21.09 -0.79
C THR A 172 -0.48 21.95 0.42
N SER A 173 -1.65 21.73 1.04
CA SER A 173 -2.07 22.43 2.27
C SER A 173 -2.73 21.47 3.27
N SER A 174 -2.65 21.80 4.56
CA SER A 174 -3.32 21.02 5.61
C SER A 174 -4.85 21.15 5.52
N GLU A 175 -5.37 22.31 5.11
CA GLU A 175 -6.81 22.53 4.91
C GLU A 175 -7.39 21.59 3.84
N SER A 176 -6.72 21.46 2.70
CA SER A 176 -7.12 20.55 1.62
C SER A 176 -7.15 19.09 2.12
N LEU A 177 -6.12 18.69 2.87
CA LEU A 177 -6.08 17.38 3.50
C LEU A 177 -7.24 17.20 4.49
N ARG A 178 -7.54 18.18 5.36
CA ARG A 178 -8.66 18.11 6.31
C ARG A 178 -10.02 17.95 5.62
N LYS A 179 -10.26 18.68 4.53
CA LYS A 179 -11.49 18.55 3.73
C LYS A 179 -11.60 17.15 3.15
N PHE A 180 -10.53 16.67 2.51
CA PHE A 180 -10.47 15.32 1.97
C PHE A 180 -10.71 14.24 3.04
N LEU A 181 -10.03 14.33 4.18
CA LEU A 181 -10.18 13.34 5.26
C LEU A 181 -11.59 13.36 5.86
N GLY A 182 -12.21 14.53 5.97
CA GLY A 182 -13.63 14.65 6.37
C GLY A 182 -14.56 13.93 5.39
N ALA A 183 -14.41 14.22 4.09
CA ALA A 183 -15.20 13.56 3.05
C ALA A 183 -14.96 12.04 3.00
N MET A 184 -13.73 11.60 3.25
CA MET A 184 -13.38 10.18 3.34
C MET A 184 -14.00 9.50 4.57
N ALA A 185 -14.15 10.18 5.71
CA ALA A 185 -14.71 9.56 6.92
C ALA A 185 -16.18 9.17 6.73
N GLU A 186 -16.91 9.93 5.92
CA GLU A 186 -18.33 9.71 5.58
C GLU A 186 -18.51 8.93 4.27
N ASN A 187 -17.41 8.52 3.63
CA ASN A 187 -17.48 7.90 2.31
C ASN A 187 -17.90 6.41 2.39
N GLU A 188 -18.97 6.07 1.69
CA GLU A 188 -19.52 4.70 1.64
C GLU A 188 -19.11 3.89 0.39
N SER A 189 -18.37 4.50 -0.55
CA SER A 189 -18.09 3.91 -1.86
C SER A 189 -16.67 3.36 -1.98
N ILE A 190 -15.69 4.04 -1.39
CA ILE A 190 -14.27 3.74 -1.53
C ILE A 190 -13.92 2.57 -0.60
N HIS A 191 -13.66 1.42 -1.21
CA HIS A 191 -13.23 0.22 -0.51
C HIS A 191 -11.71 0.11 -0.39
N GLN A 192 -10.96 0.85 -1.21
CA GLN A 192 -9.50 0.84 -1.19
C GLN A 192 -8.95 2.27 -1.32
N LEU A 193 -8.06 2.63 -0.41
CA LEU A 193 -7.27 3.86 -0.42
C LEU A 193 -5.79 3.47 -0.52
N SER A 194 -5.05 3.96 -1.50
CA SER A 194 -3.62 3.65 -1.61
C SER A 194 -2.70 4.83 -1.85
N ALA A 195 -1.47 4.67 -1.33
CA ALA A 195 -0.37 5.61 -1.49
C ALA A 195 -0.67 7.04 -1.02
N LEU A 196 -1.56 7.22 -0.04
CA LEU A 196 -1.84 8.55 0.53
C LEU A 196 -0.57 9.09 1.20
N LEU A 197 -0.01 10.16 0.65
CA LEU A 197 1.22 10.78 1.14
C LEU A 197 0.87 11.91 2.11
N LEU A 198 1.10 11.65 3.40
CA LEU A 198 0.83 12.58 4.50
C LEU A 198 2.08 13.41 4.77
N HIS A 199 1.97 14.74 4.67
CA HIS A 199 3.07 15.62 5.05
C HIS A 199 3.24 15.59 6.58
N ARG A 200 4.46 15.36 7.05
CA ARG A 200 4.77 15.32 8.49
C ARG A 200 4.35 16.61 9.20
N ASP A 201 4.61 17.76 8.58
CA ASP A 201 4.25 19.04 9.19
C ASP A 201 2.75 19.15 9.41
N PHE A 202 1.90 18.62 8.52
CA PHE A 202 0.45 18.63 8.72
C PHE A 202 0.03 17.77 9.91
N LEU A 203 0.70 16.63 10.12
CA LEU A 203 0.45 15.78 11.29
C LEU A 203 0.91 16.43 12.60
N ALA A 204 1.96 17.27 12.54
CA ALA A 204 2.58 17.90 13.68
C ALA A 204 1.89 19.21 14.10
N THR A 205 1.49 20.03 13.12
CA THR A 205 1.06 21.41 13.36
C THR A 205 -0.45 21.61 13.26
N ASP A 206 -1.16 20.76 12.49
CA ASP A 206 -2.61 20.89 12.33
C ASP A 206 -3.34 19.92 13.28
N PRO A 207 -3.96 20.44 14.37
CA PRO A 207 -4.56 19.61 15.42
C PRO A 207 -5.78 18.81 14.93
N GLU A 208 -6.36 19.13 13.77
CA GLU A 208 -7.54 18.47 13.25
C GLU A 208 -7.23 17.31 12.28
N VAL A 209 -6.01 17.25 11.72
CA VAL A 209 -5.66 16.20 10.74
C VAL A 209 -5.71 14.81 11.38
N VAL A 210 -5.11 14.64 12.57
CA VAL A 210 -5.06 13.36 13.27
C VAL A 210 -6.47 12.90 13.72
N PRO A 211 -7.29 13.74 14.38
CA PRO A 211 -8.69 13.39 14.66
C PRO A 211 -9.49 12.96 13.43
N LYS A 212 -9.30 13.61 12.28
CA LYS A 212 -10.01 13.21 11.05
C LYS A 212 -9.52 11.88 10.50
N LEU A 213 -8.23 11.58 10.60
CA LEU A 213 -7.71 10.24 10.27
C LEU A 213 -8.29 9.16 11.20
N GLU A 214 -8.36 9.43 12.50
CA GLU A 214 -9.01 8.54 13.47
C GLU A 214 -10.49 8.33 13.11
N GLN A 215 -11.20 9.38 12.71
CA GLN A 215 -12.60 9.27 12.28
C GLN A 215 -12.78 8.37 11.07
N ILE A 216 -11.88 8.43 10.07
CA ILE A 216 -11.91 7.47 8.94
C ILE A 216 -11.82 6.05 9.47
N PHE A 217 -10.85 5.78 10.34
CA PHE A 217 -10.65 4.45 10.88
C PHE A 217 -11.69 4.05 11.93
N GLN A 218 -12.42 4.95 12.57
CA GLN A 218 -13.49 4.59 13.50
C GLN A 218 -14.82 4.37 12.79
N LYS A 219 -15.15 5.24 11.84
CA LYS A 219 -16.51 5.37 11.29
C LYS A 219 -16.67 4.83 9.89
N ASN A 220 -15.61 4.79 9.07
CA ASN A 220 -15.75 4.36 7.70
C ASN A 220 -16.00 2.84 7.63
N THR A 221 -17.19 2.46 7.17
CA THR A 221 -17.67 1.08 7.04
C THR A 221 -17.45 0.48 5.66
N ALA A 222 -17.02 1.28 4.69
CA ALA A 222 -16.78 0.85 3.32
C ALA A 222 -15.31 0.48 3.07
N LEU A 223 -14.38 1.17 3.73
CA LEU A 223 -12.95 1.08 3.50
C LEU A 223 -12.40 -0.25 4.02
N ARG A 224 -11.97 -1.12 3.09
CA ARG A 224 -11.40 -2.44 3.38
C ARG A 224 -9.89 -2.46 3.35
N SER A 225 -9.25 -1.56 2.60
CA SER A 225 -7.79 -1.49 2.52
C SER A 225 -7.33 -0.04 2.48
N ALA A 226 -6.35 0.31 3.31
CA ALA A 226 -5.74 1.64 3.32
C ALA A 226 -4.22 1.52 3.26
N SER A 227 -3.55 2.34 2.45
CA SER A 227 -2.11 2.56 2.55
C SER A 227 -1.74 4.03 2.57
N MET A 228 -0.93 4.39 3.56
CA MET A 228 -0.51 5.75 3.84
C MET A 228 1.00 5.79 4.07
N THR A 229 1.64 6.85 3.62
CA THR A 229 3.08 7.07 3.78
C THR A 229 3.31 8.47 4.36
N CYS A 230 4.04 8.56 5.48
CA CYS A 230 4.41 9.84 6.07
C CYS A 230 5.69 10.36 5.41
N LEU A 231 5.60 11.49 4.71
CA LEU A 231 6.74 12.13 4.03
C LEU A 231 7.71 12.76 5.04
N GLN A 232 9.00 12.41 4.92
CA GLN A 232 10.07 12.92 5.77
C GLN A 232 10.95 13.91 5.01
N TYR A 233 10.47 15.15 4.84
CA TYR A 233 11.22 16.18 4.10
C TYR A 233 12.11 17.07 4.98
N THR A 234 12.10 16.92 6.30
CA THR A 234 12.70 17.93 7.20
C THR A 234 13.99 17.47 7.88
N ARG A 235 14.96 18.39 7.93
CA ARG A 235 16.25 18.28 8.67
C ARG A 235 16.10 18.17 10.19
N ASN A 236 14.90 18.35 10.73
CA ASN A 236 14.63 18.18 12.16
C ASN A 236 13.95 16.82 12.37
N PRO A 237 14.70 15.75 12.66
CA PRO A 237 14.16 14.43 12.82
C PRO A 237 13.55 14.22 14.21
N GLU A 238 12.98 15.20 14.93
CA GLU A 238 12.48 14.95 16.30
C GLU A 238 11.01 15.30 16.59
N ALA A 239 10.33 16.15 15.80
CA ALA A 239 8.94 16.53 16.11
C ALA A 239 7.88 16.00 15.13
N GLY A 240 6.78 15.39 15.59
CA GLY A 240 5.49 15.55 14.91
C GLY A 240 4.54 14.36 14.73
N ASN A 241 5.01 13.17 14.35
CA ASN A 241 4.11 12.04 14.03
C ASN A 241 4.14 10.86 15.02
N GLU A 242 4.94 10.97 16.08
CA GLU A 242 5.12 9.95 17.13
C GLU A 242 3.83 9.63 17.89
N LYS A 243 2.99 10.64 18.12
CA LYS A 243 1.68 10.48 18.78
C LYS A 243 0.59 9.99 17.82
N VAL A 244 0.86 9.96 16.51
CA VAL A 244 -0.15 9.63 15.50
C VAL A 244 -0.39 8.14 15.46
N LEU A 245 0.66 7.32 15.43
CA LEU A 245 0.49 5.87 15.28
C LEU A 245 -0.34 5.23 16.40
N PRO A 246 -0.07 5.48 17.71
CA PRO A 246 -0.88 4.89 18.78
C PRO A 246 -2.37 5.28 18.69
N ARG A 247 -2.63 6.52 18.29
CA ARG A 247 -3.97 7.08 18.05
C ARG A 247 -4.70 6.42 16.89
N LEU A 248 -4.03 6.25 15.75
CA LEU A 248 -4.59 5.51 14.62
C LEU A 248 -4.87 4.05 15.02
N LEU A 249 -3.95 3.40 15.74
CA LEU A 249 -4.12 2.01 16.12
C LEU A 249 -5.23 1.80 17.16
N SER A 250 -5.43 2.73 18.10
CA SER A 250 -6.57 2.67 19.04
C SER A 250 -7.90 2.85 18.30
N SER A 251 -7.93 3.73 17.29
CA SER A 251 -9.11 4.00 16.47
C SER A 251 -9.60 2.77 15.67
N LEU A 252 -8.69 1.84 15.34
CA LEU A 252 -9.01 0.60 14.62
C LEU A 252 -9.83 -0.40 15.43
N LYS A 253 -9.84 -0.29 16.77
CA LYS A 253 -10.59 -1.21 17.64
C LYS A 253 -12.09 -1.21 17.34
N CYS A 254 -12.60 -0.08 16.85
CA CYS A 254 -14.01 0.09 16.49
C CYS A 254 -14.31 -0.27 15.02
N ASN A 255 -13.29 -0.49 14.18
CA ASN A 255 -13.49 -0.72 12.75
C ASN A 255 -13.76 -2.19 12.42
N GLN A 256 -14.92 -2.47 11.82
CA GLN A 256 -15.29 -3.80 11.34
C GLN A 256 -15.25 -3.95 9.81
N ALA A 257 -14.76 -2.96 9.08
CA ALA A 257 -14.68 -2.99 7.63
C ALA A 257 -13.26 -3.15 7.10
N LEU A 258 -12.31 -2.43 7.72
CA LEU A 258 -10.91 -2.38 7.32
C LEU A 258 -10.29 -3.75 7.52
N GLN A 259 -9.79 -4.35 6.44
CA GLN A 259 -9.13 -5.66 6.40
C GLN A 259 -7.62 -5.52 6.28
N GLU A 260 -7.12 -4.47 5.61
CA GLU A 260 -5.70 -4.20 5.45
C GLU A 260 -5.37 -2.72 5.76
N LEU A 261 -4.37 -2.49 6.61
CA LEU A 261 -3.80 -1.17 6.82
C LEU A 261 -2.29 -1.24 6.61
N LYS A 262 -1.77 -0.44 5.68
CA LYS A 262 -0.34 -0.28 5.44
C LYS A 262 0.09 1.13 5.82
N LEU A 263 0.93 1.26 6.83
CA LEU A 263 1.50 2.55 7.24
C LEU A 263 3.01 2.52 6.96
N ASP A 264 3.49 3.52 6.24
CA ASP A 264 4.87 3.63 5.79
C ASP A 264 5.52 4.90 6.37
N SER A 265 6.75 4.81 6.87
CA SER A 265 7.49 5.95 7.41
C SER A 265 6.87 6.64 8.65
N PHE A 266 5.98 5.95 9.36
CA PHE A 266 5.41 6.41 10.63
C PHE A 266 6.36 6.15 11.79
N ARG A 267 6.49 7.12 12.68
CA ARG A 267 7.36 6.99 13.85
C ARG A 267 6.63 6.40 15.03
N LEU A 268 7.40 5.70 15.85
CA LEU A 268 6.95 5.18 17.10
C LEU A 268 7.21 6.22 18.21
N PRO A 269 6.33 6.34 19.22
CA PRO A 269 6.53 7.30 20.30
C PRO A 269 7.80 7.01 21.07
N ALA A 270 8.61 8.04 21.33
CA ALA A 270 9.71 7.91 22.27
C ALA A 270 9.15 7.40 23.63
N PRO A 271 9.89 6.52 24.31
CA PRO A 271 9.49 6.01 25.61
C PRO A 271 9.66 7.14 26.62
N ASP A 272 8.58 7.85 26.92
CA ASP A 272 8.60 8.79 28.03
C ASP A 272 8.86 7.98 29.31
N ALA A 273 9.97 8.25 29.99
CA ALA A 273 10.37 7.56 31.23
C ALA A 273 9.29 7.61 32.34
N ASN A 274 8.30 8.48 32.19
CA ASN A 274 7.16 8.65 33.11
C ASN A 274 5.82 8.22 32.52
N THR A 275 5.73 7.86 31.23
CA THR A 275 4.49 7.39 30.61
C THR A 275 4.54 5.88 30.50
N VAL A 276 4.37 5.22 31.65
CA VAL A 276 3.73 3.90 31.63
C VAL A 276 2.39 4.14 30.97
N ILE A 277 2.20 3.68 29.73
CA ILE A 277 0.86 3.50 29.16
C ILE A 277 0.24 2.43 30.06
N GLN A 278 -0.27 2.85 31.22
CA GLN A 278 -1.15 2.01 32.00
C GLN A 278 -2.33 1.79 31.07
N PRO A 279 -2.60 0.54 30.64
CA PRO A 279 -3.91 0.28 30.08
C PRO A 279 -4.88 0.69 31.17
N SER A 280 -5.64 1.76 30.95
CA SER A 280 -6.87 2.01 31.70
C SER A 280 -7.82 0.86 31.34
N LEU A 281 -7.55 -0.29 31.95
CA LEU A 281 -8.48 -1.39 32.14
C LEU A 281 -9.48 -0.91 33.17
N GLU A 282 -10.31 0.06 32.79
CA GLU A 282 -11.61 0.15 33.41
C GLU A 282 -12.32 -1.14 33.06
N LYS A 283 -12.55 -1.97 34.09
CA LYS A 283 -13.38 -3.16 34.01
C LYS A 283 -14.80 -2.72 33.69
N GLU A 284 -15.11 -2.46 32.42
CA GLU A 284 -16.48 -2.57 31.95
C GLU A 284 -16.79 -4.06 31.77
N GLU A 285 -17.18 -4.69 32.88
CA GLU A 285 -18.02 -5.88 32.86
C GLU A 285 -19.39 -5.47 32.30
N THR A 286 -19.53 -5.37 30.98
CA THR A 286 -20.83 -5.50 30.33
C THR A 286 -20.77 -6.49 29.17
N SER A 287 -21.36 -7.64 29.46
CA SER A 287 -22.06 -8.53 28.54
C SER A 287 -22.44 -7.88 27.20
N SER A 288 -21.66 -8.15 26.16
CA SER A 288 -22.21 -8.54 24.85
C SER A 288 -21.10 -9.14 24.00
N THR A 289 -21.49 -10.11 23.18
CA THR A 289 -20.67 -10.76 22.17
C THR A 289 -20.22 -9.69 21.16
N ILE A 290 -19.13 -8.97 21.43
CA ILE A 290 -18.55 -8.03 20.47
C ILE A 290 -18.09 -8.87 19.29
N LYS A 291 -18.84 -8.76 18.19
CA LYS A 291 -18.50 -9.40 16.91
C LYS A 291 -17.16 -8.83 16.44
N ARG A 292 -16.12 -9.61 16.71
CA ARG A 292 -14.86 -9.85 15.98
C ARG A 292 -14.41 -8.71 15.06
N SER A 293 -13.28 -8.10 15.43
CA SER A 293 -12.58 -7.12 14.59
C SER A 293 -12.30 -7.68 13.18
N ALA A 294 -12.60 -6.92 12.13
CA ALA A 294 -12.47 -7.38 10.74
C ALA A 294 -11.11 -7.09 10.12
N LEU A 295 -10.24 -6.40 10.84
CA LEU A 295 -8.87 -6.16 10.42
C LEU A 295 -8.15 -7.51 10.36
N ARG A 296 -7.60 -7.80 9.19
CA ARG A 296 -6.96 -9.08 8.91
C ARG A 296 -5.46 -8.91 8.74
N LYS A 297 -4.99 -7.71 8.41
CA LYS A 297 -3.60 -7.45 8.08
C LYS A 297 -3.17 -6.02 8.41
N LEU A 298 -2.22 -5.85 9.33
CA LEU A 298 -1.52 -4.59 9.56
C LEU A 298 -0.09 -4.68 9.01
N VAL A 299 0.30 -3.78 8.12
CA VAL A 299 1.64 -3.70 7.53
C VAL A 299 2.30 -2.40 7.93
N LEU A 300 3.24 -2.45 8.86
CA LEU A 300 4.08 -1.29 9.20
C LEU A 300 5.39 -1.40 8.41
N LYS A 301 5.72 -0.38 7.59
CA LYS A 301 6.96 -0.28 6.81
C LYS A 301 7.73 0.97 7.17
N ASP A 302 9.05 0.86 7.09
CA ASP A 302 10.01 1.95 7.23
C ASP A 302 9.76 2.82 8.48
N CYS A 303 9.30 2.22 9.57
CA CYS A 303 9.06 2.95 10.83
C CYS A 303 10.39 3.47 11.36
N ILE A 304 10.54 4.80 11.42
CA ILE A 304 11.80 5.48 11.75
C ILE A 304 11.76 5.89 13.22
N GLU A 305 12.80 5.53 13.99
CA GLU A 305 13.01 6.04 15.34
C GLU A 305 14.07 7.14 15.32
N PRO A 306 13.84 8.29 16.00
CA PRO A 306 14.91 9.23 16.28
C PRO A 306 15.90 8.62 17.28
N THR A 307 17.14 9.05 17.16
CA THR A 307 18.28 8.76 18.02
C THR A 307 17.94 8.72 19.53
N ILE A 308 18.31 7.60 20.17
CA ILE A 308 18.49 7.32 21.62
C ILE A 308 17.34 6.53 22.30
N THR A 309 17.72 5.37 22.88
CA THR A 309 16.98 4.37 23.68
C THR A 309 15.81 3.62 23.00
N CYS A 310 16.18 2.74 22.07
CA CYS A 310 15.34 1.95 21.16
C CYS A 310 14.54 0.76 21.74
N GLY A 311 14.78 0.31 22.97
CA GLY A 311 14.05 -0.85 23.52
C GLY A 311 12.60 -0.51 23.86
N ASP A 312 12.40 0.63 24.52
CA ASP A 312 11.17 0.89 25.27
C ASP A 312 10.01 1.36 24.38
N THR A 313 10.30 1.85 23.17
CA THR A 313 9.31 2.28 22.19
C THR A 313 8.47 1.12 21.65
N LEU A 314 9.14 0.05 21.22
CA LEU A 314 8.48 -1.16 20.74
C LEU A 314 7.79 -1.87 21.91
N VAL A 315 8.38 -1.81 23.12
CA VAL A 315 7.75 -2.24 24.38
C VAL A 315 6.46 -1.45 24.65
N GLY A 316 6.46 -0.13 24.42
CA GLY A 316 5.29 0.74 24.54
C GLY A 316 4.15 0.40 23.57
N LEU A 317 4.46 -0.23 22.43
CA LEU A 317 3.44 -0.77 21.53
C LEU A 317 2.94 -2.16 21.92
N LEU A 318 3.61 -2.90 22.80
CA LEU A 318 3.20 -4.25 23.18
C LEU A 318 1.81 -4.31 23.82
N PRO A 319 1.40 -3.38 24.72
CA PRO A 319 0.02 -3.37 25.22
C PRO A 319 -0.98 -3.22 24.07
N LEU A 320 -0.63 -2.40 23.09
CA LEU A 320 -1.48 -2.15 21.93
C LEU A 320 -1.51 -3.38 21.01
N PHE A 321 -0.39 -4.01 20.68
CA PHE A 321 -0.38 -5.26 19.91
C PHE A 321 -1.06 -6.42 20.65
N SER A 322 -0.95 -6.46 21.97
CA SER A 322 -1.67 -7.43 22.81
C SER A 322 -3.18 -7.23 22.72
N SER A 323 -3.65 -6.00 22.54
CA SER A 323 -5.07 -5.71 22.27
C SER A 323 -5.50 -6.05 20.84
N LEU A 324 -4.55 -6.40 19.96
CA LEU A 324 -4.76 -6.74 18.55
C LEU A 324 -4.47 -8.22 18.26
N ARG A 325 -4.61 -9.10 19.28
CA ARG A 325 -4.31 -10.54 19.18
C ARG A 325 -5.09 -11.31 18.11
N GLU A 326 -6.22 -10.77 17.64
CA GLU A 326 -7.02 -11.38 16.57
C GLU A 326 -6.51 -11.03 15.17
N LEU A 327 -5.60 -10.05 15.04
CA LEU A 327 -5.10 -9.55 13.77
C LEU A 327 -3.88 -10.35 13.31
N LYS A 328 -3.75 -10.58 12.00
CA LYS A 328 -2.45 -10.97 11.44
C LYS A 328 -1.63 -9.71 11.24
N ILE A 329 -0.47 -9.64 11.88
CA ILE A 329 0.35 -8.44 11.85
C ILE A 329 1.65 -8.75 11.10
N SER A 330 1.93 -7.98 10.04
CA SER A 330 3.22 -7.96 9.35
C SER A 330 3.96 -6.69 9.76
N PHE A 331 4.97 -6.82 10.60
CA PHE A 331 5.72 -5.70 11.12
C PHE A 331 7.10 -5.60 10.45
N LYS A 332 7.46 -4.44 9.89
CA LYS A 332 8.81 -4.17 9.40
C LYS A 332 9.37 -2.92 10.06
N LEU A 333 10.37 -3.12 10.90
CA LEU A 333 11.12 -2.09 11.60
C LEU A 333 12.37 -1.71 10.79
N TRP A 334 12.61 -0.41 10.63
CA TRP A 334 13.80 0.11 9.97
C TRP A 334 14.49 1.15 10.86
N SER A 335 15.65 0.81 11.37
CA SER A 335 16.56 1.81 11.94
C SER A 335 17.38 2.43 10.82
N PHE A 336 17.66 3.74 10.90
CA PHE A 336 18.50 4.46 9.93
C PHE A 336 19.78 5.00 10.59
N ASN A 337 20.00 4.72 11.87
CA ASN A 337 21.16 5.25 12.58
C ASN A 337 22.39 4.36 12.36
N THR A 338 23.44 4.92 11.75
CA THR A 338 24.65 4.21 11.34
C THR A 338 25.80 4.28 12.34
N ALA A 339 25.76 5.19 13.32
CA ALA A 339 26.89 5.41 14.23
C ALA A 339 26.91 4.44 15.42
N ASN A 340 25.74 4.18 16.03
CA ASN A 340 25.57 3.21 17.12
C ASN A 340 24.31 2.40 16.84
N LEU A 341 24.46 1.12 16.52
CA LEU A 341 23.31 0.27 16.30
C LEU A 341 22.65 -0.05 17.65
N PRO A 342 21.36 0.27 17.81
CA PRO A 342 20.63 -0.10 19.00
C PRO A 342 20.48 -1.63 19.13
N ASP A 343 20.55 -2.13 20.37
CA ASP A 343 20.16 -3.51 20.68
C ASP A 343 18.63 -3.59 20.81
N PHE A 344 18.01 -4.29 19.87
CA PHE A 344 16.57 -4.51 19.85
C PHE A 344 16.17 -5.89 20.37
N THR A 345 17.10 -6.68 20.88
CA THR A 345 16.88 -8.09 21.25
C THR A 345 15.66 -8.27 22.16
N ASN A 346 15.62 -7.58 23.30
CA ASN A 346 14.54 -7.71 24.28
C ASN A 346 13.19 -7.26 23.72
N ALA A 347 13.17 -6.15 22.98
CA ALA A 347 11.97 -5.65 22.33
C ALA A 347 11.39 -6.67 21.33
N ILE A 348 12.24 -7.24 20.48
CA ILE A 348 11.85 -8.26 19.51
C ILE A 348 11.32 -9.52 20.21
N VAL A 349 12.02 -9.97 21.25
CA VAL A 349 11.61 -11.14 22.05
C VAL A 349 10.24 -10.93 22.67
N GLN A 350 10.01 -9.77 23.29
CA GLN A 350 8.71 -9.46 23.86
C GLN A 350 7.62 -9.36 22.78
N ALA A 351 7.93 -8.76 21.62
CA ALA A 351 7.00 -8.72 20.50
C ALA A 351 6.60 -10.12 20.02
N MET A 352 7.57 -11.01 19.83
CA MET A 352 7.31 -12.40 19.43
C MET A 352 6.52 -13.18 20.48
N ARG A 353 6.73 -12.92 21.77
CA ARG A 353 6.04 -13.61 22.86
C ARG A 353 4.60 -13.13 23.06
N HIS A 354 4.32 -11.86 22.80
CA HIS A 354 3.05 -11.24 23.15
C HIS A 354 2.15 -10.91 21.94
N CYS A 355 2.68 -10.95 20.72
CA CYS A 355 1.98 -10.52 19.51
C CYS A 355 1.87 -11.65 18.48
N PRO A 356 0.71 -11.83 17.82
CA PRO A 356 0.49 -12.81 16.76
C PRO A 356 1.10 -12.36 15.41
N LEU A 357 2.39 -12.07 15.40
CA LEU A 357 3.10 -11.61 14.21
C LEU A 357 3.12 -12.74 13.16
N GLU A 358 2.80 -12.44 11.90
CA GLU A 358 3.01 -13.33 10.75
C GLU A 358 4.36 -13.03 10.08
N ASP A 359 4.70 -11.76 9.91
CA ASP A 359 5.98 -11.34 9.35
C ASP A 359 6.65 -10.35 10.28
N PHE A 360 7.95 -10.52 10.52
CA PHE A 360 8.75 -9.61 11.32
C PHE A 360 10.09 -9.36 10.64
N ALA A 361 10.35 -8.11 10.28
CA ALA A 361 11.62 -7.68 9.71
C ALA A 361 12.23 -6.56 10.54
N VAL A 362 13.54 -6.62 10.77
CA VAL A 362 14.31 -5.57 11.44
C VAL A 362 15.48 -5.19 10.55
N CYS A 363 15.68 -3.89 10.34
CA CYS A 363 16.83 -3.38 9.57
C CYS A 363 17.70 -2.49 10.46
N ASN A 364 19.03 -2.62 10.34
CA ASN A 364 20.05 -1.84 11.06
C ASN A 364 19.94 -1.92 12.59
N ALA A 365 20.00 -3.15 13.13
CA ALA A 365 19.88 -3.40 14.56
C ALA A 365 20.95 -4.38 15.04
N LEU A 366 21.40 -4.25 16.30
CA LEU A 366 22.02 -5.36 17.01
C LEU A 366 20.92 -6.28 17.53
N VAL A 367 21.10 -7.58 17.27
CA VAL A 367 20.15 -8.61 17.68
C VAL A 367 20.94 -9.85 18.11
N ASP A 368 20.76 -10.29 19.35
CA ASP A 368 21.28 -11.57 19.82
C ASP A 368 20.35 -12.71 19.38
N ALA A 369 20.91 -13.66 18.63
CA ALA A 369 20.18 -14.82 18.13
C ALA A 369 19.68 -15.76 19.23
N THR A 370 20.32 -15.83 20.39
CA THR A 370 19.98 -16.81 21.43
C THR A 370 18.58 -16.59 22.00
N PRO A 371 18.26 -15.43 22.61
CA PRO A 371 16.92 -15.18 23.14
C PRO A 371 15.87 -15.06 22.02
N ILE A 372 16.27 -14.67 20.80
CA ILE A 372 15.39 -14.71 19.62
C ILE A 372 14.98 -16.15 19.29
N CYS A 373 15.91 -17.11 19.32
CA CYS A 373 15.59 -18.52 19.09
C CYS A 373 14.60 -19.03 20.15
N GLU A 374 14.80 -18.68 21.42
CA GLU A 374 13.86 -19.04 22.49
C GLU A 374 12.45 -18.47 22.24
N ALA A 375 12.37 -17.21 21.83
CA ALA A 375 11.09 -16.56 21.51
C ALA A 375 10.43 -17.14 20.26
N LEU A 376 11.22 -17.44 19.23
CA LEU A 376 10.72 -18.10 18.02
C LEU A 376 10.19 -19.50 18.32
N CYS A 377 10.83 -20.23 19.25
CA CYS A 377 10.45 -21.59 19.63
C CYS A 377 9.02 -21.65 20.21
N SER A 378 8.63 -20.64 20.99
CA SER A 378 7.28 -20.55 21.57
C SER A 378 6.27 -19.83 20.67
N ASN A 379 6.73 -19.10 19.65
CA ASN A 379 5.85 -18.42 18.71
C ASN A 379 5.28 -19.42 17.69
N SER A 380 3.96 -19.42 17.53
CA SER A 380 3.23 -20.33 16.63
C SER A 380 2.52 -19.63 15.46
N THR A 381 2.80 -18.34 15.25
CA THR A 381 2.13 -17.52 14.23
C THR A 381 3.11 -17.00 13.18
N LEU A 382 4.37 -16.78 13.56
CA LEU A 382 5.38 -16.15 12.73
C LEU A 382 5.77 -17.06 11.57
N LYS A 383 5.60 -16.54 10.36
CA LYS A 383 5.90 -17.16 9.07
C LYS A 383 7.20 -16.67 8.49
N LYS A 384 7.57 -15.42 8.76
CA LYS A 384 8.78 -14.80 8.22
C LYS A 384 9.52 -14.00 9.27
N PHE A 385 10.82 -14.27 9.41
CA PHE A 385 11.73 -13.48 10.24
C PHE A 385 12.90 -12.98 9.40
N VAL A 386 13.22 -11.70 9.50
CA VAL A 386 14.25 -11.05 8.69
C VAL A 386 15.05 -10.09 9.55
N VAL A 387 16.37 -10.18 9.50
CA VAL A 387 17.26 -9.15 10.02
C VAL A 387 18.16 -8.67 8.88
N LEU A 388 18.12 -7.38 8.57
CA LEU A 388 18.93 -6.73 7.55
C LEU A 388 19.90 -5.76 8.21
N ARG A 389 21.11 -5.64 7.68
CA ARG A 389 22.03 -4.53 7.99
C ARG A 389 22.32 -3.83 6.66
N GLN A 390 22.36 -2.51 6.67
CA GLN A 390 22.81 -1.68 5.56
C GLN A 390 24.26 -1.32 5.86
N SER A 391 25.14 -1.55 4.89
CA SER A 391 26.49 -1.01 4.98
C SER A 391 26.42 0.51 4.81
N PRO A 392 27.15 1.29 5.62
CA PRO A 392 27.21 2.74 5.47
C PRO A 392 27.79 3.19 4.11
N ASP A 393 28.60 2.37 3.45
CA ASP A 393 29.38 2.77 2.27
C ASP A 393 28.80 2.29 0.93
N VAL A 394 27.76 1.44 0.94
CA VAL A 394 27.17 0.92 -0.29
C VAL A 394 25.67 0.74 -0.09
N PHE A 395 24.84 1.24 -1.02
CA PHE A 395 23.41 0.86 -1.16
C PHE A 395 23.18 -0.64 -1.40
N LYS A 396 24.19 -1.49 -1.17
CA LYS A 396 24.07 -2.94 -1.10
C LYS A 396 23.83 -3.32 0.37
N PRO A 397 22.69 -3.96 0.69
CA PRO A 397 22.49 -4.52 2.02
C PRO A 397 23.63 -5.50 2.31
N TYR A 398 24.40 -5.24 3.37
CA TYR A 398 25.43 -6.13 3.86
C TYR A 398 24.85 -6.86 5.05
N VAL A 399 24.79 -8.17 4.98
CA VAL A 399 24.10 -8.96 5.99
C VAL A 399 25.05 -9.15 7.16
N ASP A 400 24.64 -8.73 8.35
CA ASP A 400 25.18 -9.34 9.57
C ASP A 400 24.54 -10.71 9.71
N ASP A 401 25.37 -11.73 9.70
CA ASP A 401 24.92 -13.07 10.00
C ASP A 401 24.60 -13.14 11.49
N ILE A 402 23.37 -12.78 11.89
CA ILE A 402 22.93 -12.94 13.28
C ILE A 402 23.12 -14.40 13.76
N PHE A 403 23.14 -15.35 12.82
CA PHE A 403 23.45 -16.76 13.02
C PHE A 403 24.87 -17.11 12.55
N ASP A 404 25.86 -16.28 12.87
CA ASP A 404 27.28 -16.42 12.49
C ASP A 404 28.00 -17.64 13.09
N THR A 405 27.57 -18.12 14.26
CA THR A 405 28.18 -19.28 14.93
C THR A 405 27.44 -20.60 14.70
N VAL A 406 28.16 -21.71 14.87
CA VAL A 406 27.59 -23.06 14.79
C VAL A 406 26.52 -23.27 15.86
N GLU A 407 26.74 -22.72 17.06
CA GLU A 407 25.85 -22.80 18.22
C GLU A 407 24.52 -22.09 17.92
N LYS A 408 24.58 -20.88 17.37
CA LYS A 408 23.39 -20.11 16.98
C LYS A 408 22.62 -20.79 15.84
N LEU A 409 23.32 -21.37 14.86
CA LEU A 409 22.68 -22.16 13.80
C LEU A 409 22.02 -23.45 14.34
N LYS A 410 22.62 -24.11 15.34
CA LYS A 410 22.03 -25.27 16.01
C LYS A 410 20.77 -24.88 16.79
N ALA A 411 20.80 -23.75 17.49
CA ALA A 411 19.63 -23.20 18.17
C ALA A 411 18.50 -22.94 17.17
N LEU A 412 18.80 -22.28 16.04
CA LEU A 412 17.82 -22.04 15.00
C LEU A 412 17.28 -23.32 14.36
N LEU A 413 18.16 -24.31 14.14
CA LEU A 413 17.75 -25.62 13.66
C LEU A 413 16.74 -26.27 14.61
N GLU A 414 16.95 -26.15 15.92
CA GLU A 414 16.02 -26.69 16.91
C GLU A 414 14.66 -25.98 16.88
N VAL A 415 14.66 -24.65 16.74
CA VAL A 415 13.45 -23.85 16.53
C VAL A 415 12.65 -24.38 15.36
N VAL A 416 13.24 -24.48 14.17
CA VAL A 416 12.49 -24.92 12.98
C VAL A 416 12.20 -26.42 12.99
N ARG A 417 12.94 -27.24 13.73
CA ARG A 417 12.74 -28.69 13.81
C ARG A 417 11.61 -29.06 14.77
N VAL A 418 11.58 -28.45 15.95
CA VAL A 418 10.70 -28.85 17.05
C VAL A 418 9.67 -27.78 17.38
N GLY A 419 10.12 -26.56 17.69
CA GLY A 419 9.25 -25.50 18.24
C GLY A 419 8.29 -24.88 17.23
N ASN A 420 8.83 -24.24 16.19
CA ASN A 420 8.07 -23.39 15.29
C ASN A 420 7.84 -24.04 13.92
N THR A 421 6.61 -24.50 13.71
CA THR A 421 6.18 -25.14 12.45
C THR A 421 5.53 -24.16 11.47
N THR A 422 5.31 -22.91 11.87
CA THR A 422 4.79 -21.85 10.99
C THR A 422 5.88 -21.08 10.27
N LEU A 423 7.08 -21.05 10.81
CA LEU A 423 8.20 -20.30 10.24
C LEU A 423 8.59 -20.89 8.88
N THR A 424 8.30 -20.16 7.82
CA THR A 424 8.52 -20.57 6.43
C THR A 424 9.73 -19.91 5.80
N ASP A 425 10.12 -18.74 6.29
CA ASP A 425 11.16 -17.94 5.65
C ASP A 425 12.03 -17.25 6.71
N ILE A 426 13.34 -17.41 6.54
CA ILE A 426 14.37 -16.71 7.30
C ILE A 426 15.34 -16.18 6.27
N LEU A 427 15.36 -14.88 6.11
CA LEU A 427 16.23 -14.26 5.12
C LEU A 427 17.65 -14.17 5.67
N TYR A 428 18.60 -14.56 4.80
CA TYR A 428 20.05 -14.46 4.97
C TYR A 428 20.63 -15.32 6.10
N LEU A 429 20.84 -16.59 5.80
CA LEU A 429 21.74 -17.48 6.55
C LEU A 429 23.18 -17.24 6.06
N PRO A 430 24.19 -17.38 6.94
CA PRO A 430 25.59 -17.12 6.59
C PRO A 430 26.03 -17.82 5.32
N GLY A 431 26.99 -17.19 4.65
CA GLY A 431 27.69 -17.76 3.51
C GLY A 431 28.14 -19.20 3.77
N LYS A 432 28.17 -20.02 2.73
CA LYS A 432 28.46 -21.46 2.79
C LYS A 432 29.93 -21.73 3.13
N ASN A 433 30.36 -21.44 4.36
CA ASN A 433 31.58 -22.02 4.90
C ASN A 433 31.35 -23.53 5.09
N GLY A 434 32.38 -24.35 4.85
CA GLY A 434 32.23 -25.81 4.76
C GLY A 434 31.55 -26.46 5.97
N TYR A 435 31.80 -25.93 7.16
CA TYR A 435 31.30 -26.47 8.43
C TYR A 435 29.82 -26.13 8.73
N THR A 436 29.32 -24.96 8.28
CA THR A 436 27.94 -24.53 8.54
C THR A 436 26.95 -25.04 7.50
N ARG A 437 27.45 -25.39 6.31
CA ARG A 437 26.64 -25.85 5.16
C ARG A 437 25.67 -26.99 5.49
N PRO A 438 26.04 -28.06 6.23
CA PRO A 438 25.10 -29.14 6.56
C PRO A 438 23.95 -28.66 7.46
N ILE A 439 24.23 -27.79 8.43
CA ILE A 439 23.22 -27.25 9.35
C ILE A 439 22.23 -26.37 8.59
N ILE A 440 22.75 -25.46 7.75
CA ILE A 440 21.94 -24.59 6.88
C ILE A 440 21.04 -25.40 5.96
N GLN A 441 21.54 -26.48 5.35
CA GLN A 441 20.73 -27.36 4.50
C GLN A 441 19.57 -28.01 5.27
N ARG A 442 19.79 -28.39 6.53
CA ARG A 442 18.74 -28.93 7.39
C ARG A 442 17.71 -27.87 7.78
N ILE A 443 18.15 -26.65 8.10
CA ILE A 443 17.25 -25.51 8.37
C ILE A 443 16.35 -25.26 7.14
N MET A 444 16.95 -25.13 5.96
CA MET A 444 16.22 -24.90 4.71
C MET A 444 15.24 -26.03 4.36
N TYR A 445 15.59 -27.27 4.69
CA TYR A 445 14.69 -28.41 4.55
C TYR A 445 13.45 -28.26 5.44
N PHE A 446 13.61 -27.94 6.73
CA PHE A 446 12.47 -27.74 7.64
C PHE A 446 11.61 -26.53 7.28
N LEU A 447 12.21 -25.40 6.89
CA LEU A 447 11.46 -24.25 6.37
C LEU A 447 10.61 -24.63 5.15
N LYS A 448 11.13 -25.52 4.28
CA LYS A 448 10.38 -26.02 3.13
C LYS A 448 9.26 -26.98 3.51
N LEU A 449 9.45 -27.83 4.52
CA LEU A 449 8.36 -28.63 5.09
C LEU A 449 7.25 -27.73 5.66
N ASN A 450 7.62 -26.70 6.42
CA ASN A 450 6.68 -25.73 6.98
C ASN A 450 5.84 -25.06 5.87
N LYS A 451 6.45 -24.65 4.75
CA LYS A 451 5.74 -24.14 3.56
C LYS A 451 4.73 -25.13 2.95
N CYS A 452 4.96 -26.43 3.13
CA CYS A 452 4.14 -27.49 2.54
C CYS A 452 3.16 -28.10 3.55
N GLY A 453 2.82 -27.36 4.63
CA GLY A 453 1.74 -27.76 5.54
C GLY A 453 2.17 -28.65 6.71
N ARG A 454 3.45 -28.69 7.07
CA ARG A 454 3.94 -29.45 8.24
C ARG A 454 3.20 -29.12 9.54
N GLN A 455 2.77 -27.87 9.73
CA GLN A 455 1.96 -27.48 10.88
C GLN A 455 0.65 -28.28 10.95
N LEU A 456 -0.06 -28.41 9.81
CA LEU A 456 -1.31 -29.16 9.72
C LEU A 456 -1.09 -30.62 10.08
N VAL A 457 -0.01 -31.20 9.51
CA VAL A 457 0.37 -32.60 9.74
C VAL A 457 0.56 -32.90 11.23
N ARG A 458 1.12 -31.98 12.01
CA ARG A 458 1.32 -32.16 13.46
C ARG A 458 0.08 -31.89 14.32
N GLN A 459 -1.04 -31.45 13.74
CA GLN A 459 -2.25 -31.22 14.51
C GLN A 459 -2.83 -32.55 15.01
N PRO A 460 -3.28 -32.63 16.27
CA PRO A 460 -4.01 -33.80 16.76
C PRO A 460 -5.23 -34.08 15.87
N GLY A 461 -5.40 -35.34 15.45
CA GLY A 461 -6.52 -35.74 14.60
C GLY A 461 -6.34 -35.50 13.10
N PHE A 462 -5.13 -35.14 12.64
CA PHE A 462 -4.84 -35.06 11.20
C PHE A 462 -5.03 -36.43 10.54
N SER A 463 -5.94 -36.52 9.55
CA SER A 463 -6.35 -37.79 8.94
C SER A 463 -5.44 -38.24 7.80
N LYS A 464 -5.52 -39.53 7.46
CA LYS A 464 -4.82 -40.11 6.31
C LYS A 464 -5.26 -39.47 5.00
N GLU A 465 -6.56 -39.23 4.83
CA GLU A 465 -7.14 -38.58 3.65
C GLU A 465 -6.62 -37.14 3.50
N SER A 466 -6.57 -36.39 4.61
CA SER A 466 -6.02 -35.03 4.64
C SER A 466 -4.54 -35.01 4.26
N LEU A 467 -3.78 -36.02 4.71
CA LEU A 467 -2.38 -36.19 4.34
C LEU A 467 -2.21 -36.49 2.85
N VAL A 468 -3.02 -37.38 2.27
CA VAL A 468 -2.99 -37.68 0.83
C VAL A 468 -3.27 -36.41 0.02
N GLN A 469 -4.33 -35.67 0.36
CA GLN A 469 -4.68 -34.41 -0.31
C GLN A 469 -3.53 -33.39 -0.24
N LEU A 470 -2.90 -33.24 0.93
CA LEU A 470 -1.76 -32.33 1.10
C LEU A 470 -0.57 -32.72 0.20
N LEU A 471 -0.26 -34.02 0.12
CA LEU A 471 0.84 -34.56 -0.69
C LEU A 471 0.58 -34.37 -2.20
N GLU A 472 -0.68 -34.46 -2.65
CA GLU A 472 -1.07 -34.24 -4.04
C GLU A 472 -0.92 -32.78 -4.46
N VAL A 473 -1.42 -31.85 -3.63
CA VAL A 473 -1.46 -30.40 -3.90
C VAL A 473 -0.09 -29.72 -3.80
N THR A 474 0.91 -30.39 -3.23
CA THR A 474 2.26 -29.82 -3.07
C THR A 474 2.89 -29.44 -4.42
N SER A 475 2.88 -28.15 -4.74
CA SER A 475 3.35 -27.55 -6.00
C SER A 475 4.87 -27.29 -5.98
N LEU A 476 5.65 -28.36 -6.06
CA LEU A 476 7.12 -28.31 -6.10
C LEU A 476 7.66 -28.98 -7.36
N ASN A 477 8.87 -28.60 -7.78
CA ASN A 477 9.59 -29.32 -8.81
C ASN A 477 9.81 -30.79 -8.40
N ALA A 478 9.79 -31.72 -9.38
CA ALA A 478 9.78 -33.16 -9.12
C ALA A 478 10.87 -33.63 -8.15
N ARG A 479 12.11 -33.13 -8.31
CA ARG A 479 13.25 -33.50 -7.45
C ARG A 479 13.08 -33.11 -5.99
N VAL A 480 12.45 -31.98 -5.68
CA VAL A 480 12.25 -31.55 -4.29
C VAL A 480 10.91 -32.02 -3.74
N LYS A 481 9.92 -32.25 -4.59
CA LYS A 481 8.61 -32.79 -4.23
C LYS A 481 8.75 -34.09 -3.45
N HIS A 482 9.48 -35.09 -3.97
CA HIS A 482 9.67 -36.37 -3.29
C HIS A 482 10.30 -36.24 -1.89
N ARG A 483 11.34 -35.41 -1.75
CA ARG A 483 12.02 -35.21 -0.46
C ARG A 483 11.10 -34.57 0.58
N VAL A 484 10.29 -33.60 0.15
CA VAL A 484 9.30 -32.92 1.01
C VAL A 484 8.17 -33.87 1.38
N GLN A 485 7.61 -34.60 0.42
CA GLN A 485 6.55 -35.58 0.66
C GLN A 485 7.00 -36.66 1.64
N TYR A 486 8.19 -37.24 1.43
CA TYR A 486 8.78 -38.20 2.35
C TYR A 486 9.01 -37.59 3.74
N GLY A 487 9.43 -36.32 3.80
CA GLY A 487 9.57 -35.59 5.04
C GLY A 487 8.26 -35.42 5.80
N LEU A 488 7.18 -35.05 5.13
CA LEU A 488 5.85 -34.91 5.72
C LEU A 488 5.32 -36.25 6.24
N LEU A 489 5.51 -37.34 5.50
CA LEU A 489 5.17 -38.69 5.98
C LEU A 489 5.89 -39.01 7.30
N ARG A 490 7.18 -38.68 7.41
CA ARG A 490 7.96 -38.95 8.63
C ARG A 490 7.55 -38.13 9.85
N GLU A 491 6.77 -37.06 9.70
CA GLU A 491 6.31 -36.26 10.85
C GLU A 491 5.22 -36.98 11.66
N VAL A 492 4.44 -37.87 11.03
CA VAL A 492 3.37 -38.61 11.72
C VAL A 492 3.32 -40.06 11.24
N PRO A 493 4.30 -40.89 11.66
CA PRO A 493 4.36 -42.29 11.27
C PRO A 493 3.05 -43.04 11.52
N SER A 494 2.36 -42.73 12.64
CA SER A 494 1.11 -43.38 13.02
C SER A 494 -0.04 -43.22 12.01
N VAL A 495 -0.05 -42.14 11.23
CA VAL A 495 -1.13 -41.88 10.25
C VAL A 495 -1.07 -42.82 9.05
N TRP A 496 0.11 -43.36 8.72
CA TRP A 496 0.30 -44.28 7.58
C TRP A 496 0.86 -45.65 7.97
N ALA A 497 1.31 -45.84 9.21
CA ALA A 497 1.72 -47.14 9.75
C ALA A 497 0.52 -48.04 10.11
N THR A 498 -0.71 -47.52 10.12
CA THR A 498 -1.93 -48.32 10.23
C THR A 498 -2.23 -49.03 8.90
N CYS A 499 -1.40 -50.03 8.61
CA CYS A 499 -1.79 -51.20 7.83
C CYS A 499 -1.97 -52.34 8.85
N GLY A 500 -3.08 -52.29 9.58
CA GLY A 500 -3.63 -53.40 10.35
C GLY A 500 -4.93 -53.80 9.70
#